data_AF-A0A1M4Z5I6-F1
#
_entry.id   AF-A0A1M4Z5I6-F1
#
_cell.length_a   1.000
_cell.length_b   1.000
_cell.length_c   1.000
_cell.angle_alpha   90.00
_cell.angle_beta   90.00
_cell.angle_gamma   90.00
#
_symmetry.space_group_name_H-M   'P 1'
#
loop_
_entity.id
_entity.type
_entity.pdbx_description
1 polymer ?
#
loop_
_entity_poly.entity_id
_entity_poly.type
_entity_poly.pdbx_seq_one_letter_code
_entity_poly.pdbx_strand_id
1 'polypeptide(L)'
;MSLTHLNSRGEAHMVDVGDKTETRREAVAGGRIHMRPQTLALLAEGGLPKGDVLATARIAGIQAAKRTPELIPLCHALALSKVSVDFTLNEADASVDVTATCRLTGRTGVEMEALTAVSVACLTLYDMCKAVDKDMEIGAIRLLSKTGGKSGEYRREHGDHDGLPSASDQAQGVAPIVTGKCFEGHIGVALRHEQSCIHVKCLAELRERLGISDIDIPYDSLPAPNVAGLKSALEEQDPRFALLGEQRILCAVNQVMSTEETPLTEGDEVAFFPPVTGG
;
A
#
# COMPACT_ATOMS: atom_id res chain seq x y z
N MET A 1 -18.25 1.37 27.34
CA MET A 1 -17.02 1.88 26.70
C MET A 1 -17.41 3.09 25.88
N SER A 2 -16.72 4.22 26.03
CA SER A 2 -16.93 5.40 25.15
C SER A 2 -16.12 5.20 23.87
N LEU A 3 -16.74 5.37 22.70
CA LEU A 3 -16.06 5.30 21.41
C LEU A 3 -15.20 6.55 21.24
N THR A 4 -13.88 6.42 21.35
CA THR A 4 -12.96 7.57 21.35
C THR A 4 -12.87 8.31 20.01
N HIS A 5 -13.26 7.66 18.91
CA HIS A 5 -13.23 8.22 17.56
C HIS A 5 -14.50 8.96 17.15
N LEU A 6 -15.49 9.08 18.04
CA LEU A 6 -16.72 9.83 17.79
C LEU A 6 -16.79 11.03 18.73
N ASN A 7 -17.18 12.19 18.21
CA ASN A 7 -17.46 13.36 19.02
C ASN A 7 -18.84 13.26 19.71
N SER A 8 -19.23 14.27 20.49
CA SER A 8 -20.52 14.31 21.18
C SER A 8 -21.76 14.30 20.27
N ARG A 9 -21.57 14.54 18.96
CA ARG A 9 -22.60 14.47 17.90
C ARG A 9 -22.58 13.16 17.12
N GLY A 10 -21.64 12.24 17.41
CA GLY A 10 -21.47 10.98 16.69
C GLY A 10 -20.67 11.11 15.39
N GLU A 11 -19.98 12.23 15.16
CA GLU A 11 -19.15 12.43 13.97
C GLU A 11 -17.73 11.90 14.21
N ALA A 12 -17.12 11.36 13.16
CA ALA A 12 -15.74 10.87 13.19
C ALA A 12 -14.76 12.01 13.54
N HIS A 13 -13.87 11.76 14.50
CA HIS A 13 -12.85 12.70 14.94
C HIS A 13 -11.57 11.94 15.33
N MET A 14 -10.42 12.49 14.93
CA MET A 14 -9.11 11.99 15.33
C MET A 14 -8.83 12.40 16.77
N VAL A 15 -8.62 11.43 17.66
CA VAL A 15 -8.37 11.67 19.09
C VAL A 15 -7.15 12.56 19.29
N ASP A 16 -7.29 13.66 20.02
CA ASP A 16 -6.13 14.43 20.47
C ASP A 16 -5.26 13.61 21.45
N VAL A 17 -3.97 13.56 21.16
CA VAL A 17 -2.97 12.86 21.95
C VAL A 17 -1.86 13.79 22.43
N GLY A 18 -1.92 15.09 22.18
CA GLY A 18 -0.86 16.07 22.46
C GLY A 18 -0.36 16.06 23.90
N ASP A 19 -1.27 15.95 24.87
CA ASP A 19 -0.95 15.93 26.30
C ASP A 19 -0.49 14.57 26.83
N LYS A 20 -0.51 13.52 26.00
CA LYS A 20 -0.06 12.18 26.41
C LYS A 20 1.46 12.14 26.43
N THR A 21 2.03 11.51 27.45
CA THR A 21 3.48 11.28 27.54
C THR A 21 3.94 10.32 26.43
N GLU A 22 5.08 10.65 25.81
CA GLU A 22 5.74 9.75 24.88
C GLU A 22 6.32 8.54 25.61
N THR A 23 6.10 7.36 25.05
CA THR A 23 6.64 6.10 25.56
C THR A 23 7.15 5.26 24.39
N ARG A 24 8.09 4.35 24.66
CA ARG A 24 8.45 3.33 23.68
C ARG A 24 7.26 2.40 23.47
N ARG A 25 6.92 2.17 22.21
CA ARG A 25 5.76 1.37 21.80
C ARG A 25 6.17 0.38 20.73
N GLU A 26 5.53 -0.78 20.79
CA GLU A 26 5.78 -1.87 19.87
C GLU A 26 4.48 -2.62 19.64
N ALA A 27 4.24 -3.04 18.40
CA ALA A 27 3.15 -3.92 18.04
C ALA A 27 3.66 -5.00 17.10
N VAL A 28 3.18 -6.22 17.31
CA VAL A 28 3.41 -7.37 16.45
C VAL A 28 2.06 -7.85 15.92
N ALA A 29 1.93 -7.95 14.61
CA ALA A 29 0.77 -8.52 13.94
C ALA A 29 1.17 -9.75 13.13
N GLY A 30 0.22 -10.67 12.96
CA GLY A 30 0.37 -11.86 12.14
C GLY A 30 -0.76 -11.97 11.13
N GLY A 31 -0.53 -12.70 10.05
CA GLY A 31 -1.51 -13.06 9.03
C GLY A 31 -1.05 -14.30 8.28
N ARG A 32 -1.94 -14.88 7.48
CA ARG A 32 -1.66 -16.09 6.70
C ARG A 32 -2.22 -15.94 5.30
N ILE A 33 -1.53 -16.51 4.32
CA ILE A 33 -2.09 -16.75 2.99
C ILE A 33 -1.99 -18.24 2.66
N HIS A 34 -3.13 -18.87 2.41
CA HIS A 34 -3.24 -20.25 1.94
C HIS A 34 -3.18 -20.31 0.42
N MET A 35 -2.55 -21.36 -0.10
CA MET A 35 -2.39 -21.57 -1.53
C MET A 35 -2.33 -23.07 -1.82
N ARG A 36 -2.31 -23.45 -3.11
CA ARG A 36 -2.07 -24.85 -3.47
C ARG A 36 -0.65 -25.28 -3.08
N PRO A 37 -0.43 -26.55 -2.69
CA PRO A 37 0.90 -27.06 -2.37
C PRO A 37 1.92 -26.83 -3.49
N GLN A 38 1.49 -26.94 -4.75
CA GLN A 38 2.35 -26.68 -5.91
C GLN A 38 2.78 -25.21 -6.00
N THR A 39 1.89 -24.28 -5.65
CA THR A 39 2.19 -22.85 -5.60
C THR A 39 3.23 -22.55 -4.52
N LEU A 40 3.07 -23.17 -3.34
CA LEU A 40 4.03 -23.02 -2.25
C LEU A 40 5.40 -23.61 -2.62
N ALA A 41 5.43 -24.76 -3.30
CA ALA A 41 6.67 -25.36 -3.80
C ALA A 41 7.39 -24.44 -4.80
N LEU A 42 6.66 -23.87 -5.77
CA LEU A 42 7.21 -22.89 -6.72
C LEU A 42 7.76 -21.64 -5.99
N LEU A 43 7.07 -21.19 -4.95
CA LEU A 43 7.52 -20.08 -4.11
C LEU A 43 8.83 -20.42 -3.37
N ALA A 44 8.93 -21.61 -2.78
CA ALA A 44 10.11 -22.08 -2.05
C ALA A 44 11.34 -22.25 -2.98
N GLU A 45 11.12 -22.72 -4.20
CA GLU A 45 12.16 -22.95 -5.21
C GLU A 45 12.55 -21.67 -5.98
N GLY A 46 11.81 -20.57 -5.80
CA GLY A 46 12.00 -19.33 -6.58
C GLY A 46 11.61 -19.47 -8.06
N GLY A 47 10.78 -20.46 -8.39
CA GLY A 47 10.36 -20.80 -9.75
C GLY A 47 9.19 -19.97 -10.30
N LEU A 48 8.80 -18.89 -9.62
CA LEU A 48 7.67 -18.05 -10.04
C LEU A 48 8.07 -17.08 -11.16
N PRO A 49 7.19 -16.82 -12.16
CA PRO A 49 7.52 -15.99 -13.32
C PRO A 49 7.91 -14.53 -13.00
N LYS A 50 7.50 -14.03 -11.83
CA LYS A 50 7.63 -12.63 -11.42
C LYS A 50 8.86 -12.33 -10.54
N GLY A 51 9.76 -13.29 -10.32
CA GLY A 51 10.99 -13.10 -9.54
C GLY A 51 10.82 -13.32 -8.03
N ASP A 52 11.58 -12.59 -7.22
CA ASP A 52 11.64 -12.80 -5.75
C ASP A 52 10.40 -12.25 -5.03
N VAL A 53 9.40 -13.12 -4.92
CA VAL A 53 8.09 -12.82 -4.33
C VAL A 53 8.17 -12.41 -2.86
N LEU A 54 9.01 -13.09 -2.05
CA LEU A 54 9.11 -12.80 -0.62
C LEU A 54 9.81 -11.46 -0.37
N ALA A 55 10.85 -11.14 -1.14
CA ALA A 55 11.52 -9.84 -1.05
C ALA A 55 10.57 -8.70 -1.46
N THR A 56 9.81 -8.87 -2.55
CA THR A 56 8.82 -7.88 -2.98
C THR A 56 7.74 -7.68 -1.91
N ALA A 57 7.19 -8.78 -1.36
CA ALA A 57 6.19 -8.70 -0.29
C ALA A 57 6.74 -8.04 0.99
N ARG A 58 8.01 -8.27 1.33
CA ARG A 58 8.68 -7.61 2.46
C ARG A 58 8.74 -6.10 2.28
N ILE A 59 9.19 -5.66 1.12
CA ILE A 59 9.30 -4.23 0.78
C ILE A 59 7.92 -3.59 0.79
N ALA A 60 6.92 -4.24 0.20
CA ALA A 60 5.54 -3.76 0.18
C ALA A 60 4.98 -3.59 1.60
N GLY A 61 5.16 -4.58 2.48
CA GLY A 61 4.74 -4.48 3.88
C GLY A 61 5.45 -3.35 4.64
N ILE A 62 6.75 -3.15 4.43
CA ILE A 62 7.52 -2.05 5.05
C ILE A 62 7.02 -0.68 4.56
N GLN A 63 6.73 -0.54 3.26
CA GLN A 63 6.18 0.69 2.70
C GLN A 63 4.76 0.95 3.22
N ALA A 64 3.93 -0.09 3.29
CA ALA A 64 2.57 0.00 3.79
C ALA A 64 2.51 0.47 5.25
N ALA A 65 3.38 -0.06 6.13
CA ALA A 65 3.48 0.41 7.51
C ALA A 65 3.67 1.93 7.60
N LYS A 66 4.56 2.49 6.77
CA LYS A 66 4.85 3.93 6.73
C LYS A 66 3.71 4.77 6.16
N ARG A 67 2.83 4.18 5.36
CA ARG A 67 1.68 4.83 4.72
C ARG A 67 0.34 4.55 5.41
N THR A 68 0.36 3.87 6.55
CA THR A 68 -0.83 3.60 7.37
C THR A 68 -1.74 4.81 7.59
N PRO A 69 -1.25 6.03 7.95
CA PRO A 69 -2.13 7.19 8.12
C PRO A 69 -2.79 7.68 6.83
N GLU A 70 -2.26 7.33 5.65
CA GLU A 70 -2.91 7.63 4.37
C GLU A 70 -4.06 6.67 4.07
N LEU A 71 -4.00 5.45 4.60
CA LEU A 71 -4.96 4.38 4.34
C LEU A 71 -6.08 4.31 5.38
N ILE A 72 -5.77 4.62 6.64
CA ILE A 72 -6.71 4.51 7.77
C ILE A 72 -7.10 5.92 8.23
N PRO A 73 -8.33 6.41 7.91
CA PRO A 73 -8.70 7.84 7.97
C PRO A 73 -8.48 8.59 9.30
N LEU A 74 -8.41 7.89 10.43
CA LEU A 74 -8.28 8.49 11.77
C LEU A 74 -6.98 8.09 12.50
N CYS A 75 -6.03 7.48 11.80
CA CYS A 75 -4.70 7.21 12.35
C CYS A 75 -3.86 8.49 12.36
N HIS A 76 -3.07 8.66 13.42
CA HIS A 76 -2.07 9.71 13.48
C HIS A 76 -0.91 9.41 12.53
N ALA A 77 -0.26 10.45 12.00
CA ALA A 77 1.03 10.28 11.35
C ALA A 77 2.11 10.01 12.40
N LEU A 78 2.87 8.92 12.22
CA LEU A 78 3.83 8.42 13.20
C LEU A 78 5.22 8.24 12.60
N ALA A 79 6.24 8.74 13.30
CA ALA A 79 7.64 8.51 12.95
C ALA A 79 8.08 7.12 13.44
N LEU A 80 7.91 6.11 12.59
CA LEU A 80 8.32 4.74 12.89
C LEU A 80 9.84 4.63 13.03
N SER A 81 10.31 4.03 14.12
CA SER A 81 11.74 3.79 14.37
C SER A 81 12.20 2.40 13.90
N LYS A 82 11.28 1.44 13.78
CA LYS A 82 11.55 0.13 13.19
C LYS A 82 10.29 -0.42 12.52
N VAL A 83 10.49 -1.04 11.36
CA VAL A 83 9.52 -1.95 10.74
C VAL A 83 10.28 -3.20 10.31
N SER A 84 9.80 -4.38 10.67
CA SER A 84 10.24 -5.66 10.10
C SER A 84 9.02 -6.48 9.69
N VAL A 85 9.14 -7.21 8.59
CA VAL A 85 8.13 -8.11 8.05
C VAL A 85 8.84 -9.41 7.73
N ASP A 86 8.38 -10.53 8.27
CA ASP A 86 9.00 -11.84 8.19
C ASP A 86 8.00 -12.89 7.69
N PHE A 87 8.52 -13.94 7.04
CA PHE A 87 7.72 -14.98 6.39
C PHE A 87 8.15 -16.35 6.88
N THR A 88 7.19 -17.26 7.06
CA THR A 88 7.43 -18.68 7.34
C THR A 88 6.56 -19.50 6.41
N LEU A 89 7.20 -20.37 5.62
CA LEU A 89 6.50 -21.28 4.72
C LEU A 89 6.08 -22.50 5.53
N ASN A 90 4.79 -22.82 5.48
CA ASN A 90 4.21 -23.96 6.17
C ASN A 90 3.76 -24.98 5.13
N GLU A 91 4.60 -25.98 4.87
CA GLU A 91 4.33 -27.03 3.89
C GLU A 91 3.14 -27.91 4.29
N ALA A 92 2.93 -28.13 5.60
CA ALA A 92 1.86 -28.98 6.11
C ALA A 92 0.46 -28.37 5.87
N ASP A 93 0.36 -27.05 5.97
CA ASP A 93 -0.89 -26.30 5.77
C ASP A 93 -0.97 -25.61 4.39
N ALA A 94 0.04 -25.83 3.53
CA ALA A 94 0.19 -25.17 2.23
C ALA A 94 -0.01 -23.64 2.32
N SER A 95 0.67 -22.99 3.28
CA SER A 95 0.46 -21.58 3.57
C SER A 95 1.75 -20.81 3.79
N VAL A 96 1.68 -19.48 3.72
CA VAL A 96 2.74 -18.57 4.18
C VAL A 96 2.23 -17.79 5.38
N ASP A 97 2.86 -17.99 6.52
CA ASP A 97 2.67 -17.16 7.71
C ASP A 97 3.48 -15.87 7.58
N VAL A 98 2.84 -14.74 7.81
CA VAL A 98 3.41 -13.39 7.68
C VAL A 98 3.36 -12.72 9.06
N THR A 99 4.49 -12.24 9.55
CA THR A 99 4.58 -11.51 10.83
C THR A 99 5.20 -10.15 10.62
N ALA A 100 4.58 -9.08 11.11
CA ALA A 100 5.15 -7.74 11.09
C ALA A 100 5.33 -7.18 12.50
N THR A 101 6.48 -6.54 12.75
CA THR A 101 6.79 -5.80 13.98
C THR A 101 7.04 -4.33 13.67
N CYS A 102 6.28 -3.45 14.31
CA CYS A 102 6.46 -1.99 14.23
C CYS A 102 6.85 -1.42 15.59
N ARG A 103 7.75 -0.42 15.60
CA ARG A 103 8.17 0.29 16.83
C ARG A 103 8.26 1.79 16.61
N LEU A 104 8.03 2.55 17.69
CA LEU A 104 8.32 3.97 17.79
C LEU A 104 8.51 4.41 19.24
N THR A 105 8.88 5.67 19.43
CA THR A 105 8.68 6.41 20.68
C THR A 105 7.65 7.50 20.41
N GLY A 106 6.52 7.49 21.13
CA GLY A 106 5.42 8.40 20.82
C GLY A 106 4.19 8.27 21.71
N ARG A 107 3.16 9.04 21.35
CA ARG A 107 1.97 9.29 22.19
C ARG A 107 0.81 8.31 21.97
N THR A 108 0.79 7.63 20.82
CA THR A 108 -0.20 6.61 20.45
C THR A 108 0.48 5.33 19.97
N GLY A 109 -0.25 4.22 19.99
CA GLY A 109 0.24 2.89 19.61
C GLY A 109 0.53 2.73 18.12
N VAL A 110 1.10 1.58 17.76
CA VAL A 110 1.48 1.21 16.38
C VAL A 110 0.81 -0.08 15.89
N GLU A 111 -0.34 -0.42 16.49
CA GLU A 111 -1.11 -1.60 16.13
C GLU A 111 -1.51 -1.59 14.66
N MET A 112 -1.93 -0.42 14.16
CA MET A 112 -2.41 -0.26 12.79
C MET A 112 -1.29 -0.37 11.77
N GLU A 113 -0.08 0.11 12.10
CA GLU A 113 1.08 -0.02 11.22
C GLU A 113 1.50 -1.48 11.05
N ALA A 114 1.49 -2.25 12.14
CA ALA A 114 1.78 -3.68 12.08
C ALA A 114 0.71 -4.45 11.29
N LEU A 115 -0.57 -4.19 11.53
CA LEU A 115 -1.68 -4.82 10.82
C LEU A 115 -1.66 -4.49 9.31
N THR A 116 -1.44 -3.22 8.98
CA THR A 116 -1.37 -2.74 7.59
C THR A 116 -0.19 -3.38 6.85
N ALA A 117 0.97 -3.51 7.51
CA ALA A 117 2.14 -4.18 6.94
C ALA A 117 1.86 -5.64 6.56
N VAL A 118 1.22 -6.40 7.47
CA VAL A 118 0.84 -7.80 7.21
C VAL A 118 -0.16 -7.87 6.05
N SER A 119 -1.22 -7.06 6.08
CA SER A 119 -2.25 -7.06 5.05
C SER A 119 -1.68 -6.84 3.66
N VAL A 120 -0.85 -5.82 3.51
CA VAL A 120 -0.27 -5.49 2.20
C VAL A 120 0.79 -6.51 1.78
N ALA A 121 1.56 -7.07 2.72
CA ALA A 121 2.46 -8.18 2.40
C ALA A 121 1.67 -9.40 1.86
N CYS A 122 0.57 -9.79 2.49
CA CYS A 122 -0.31 -10.86 1.99
C CYS A 122 -0.90 -10.54 0.60
N LEU A 123 -1.39 -9.31 0.40
CA LEU A 123 -1.89 -8.87 -0.92
C LEU A 123 -0.80 -8.91 -1.99
N THR A 124 0.43 -8.60 -1.63
CA THR A 124 1.57 -8.67 -2.55
C THR A 124 1.93 -10.12 -2.88
N LEU A 125 1.92 -11.02 -1.90
CA LEU A 125 2.07 -12.46 -2.16
C LEU A 125 0.99 -12.94 -3.14
N TYR A 126 -0.26 -12.53 -2.92
CA TYR A 126 -1.35 -12.83 -3.84
C TYR A 126 -1.07 -12.30 -5.26
N ASP A 127 -0.73 -11.02 -5.40
CA ASP A 127 -0.47 -10.41 -6.72
C ASP A 127 0.62 -11.14 -7.51
N MET A 128 1.67 -11.56 -6.80
CA MET A 128 2.84 -12.22 -7.36
C MET A 128 2.56 -13.68 -7.74
N CYS A 129 1.63 -14.35 -7.05
CA CYS A 129 1.30 -15.75 -7.30
C CYS A 129 0.01 -15.96 -8.13
N LYS A 130 -0.86 -14.95 -8.29
CA LYS A 130 -2.19 -15.12 -8.93
C LYS A 130 -2.20 -15.65 -10.37
N ALA A 131 -1.08 -15.57 -11.06
CA ALA A 131 -0.93 -16.12 -12.42
C ALA A 131 -0.91 -17.66 -12.42
N VAL A 132 -0.39 -18.27 -11.36
CA VAL A 132 -0.37 -19.73 -11.17
C VAL A 132 -1.50 -20.18 -10.24
N ASP A 133 -1.95 -19.31 -9.33
CA ASP A 133 -2.95 -19.64 -8.33
C ASP A 133 -3.96 -18.55 -8.01
N LYS A 134 -5.17 -18.64 -8.56
CA LYS A 134 -6.25 -17.67 -8.30
C LYS A 134 -7.08 -17.98 -7.05
N ASP A 135 -6.98 -19.19 -6.49
CA ASP A 135 -7.82 -19.64 -5.37
C ASP A 135 -7.17 -19.41 -3.99
N MET A 136 -6.11 -18.60 -3.93
CA MET A 136 -5.43 -18.28 -2.68
C MET A 136 -6.36 -17.52 -1.72
N GLU A 137 -6.25 -17.82 -0.43
CA GLU A 137 -7.06 -17.17 0.61
C GLU A 137 -6.16 -16.41 1.59
N ILE A 138 -6.45 -15.13 1.79
CA ILE A 138 -5.78 -14.30 2.81
C ILE A 138 -6.64 -14.29 4.07
N GLY A 139 -6.06 -14.68 5.20
CA GLY A 139 -6.79 -14.80 6.46
C GLY A 139 -5.92 -14.57 7.69
N ALA A 140 -6.53 -14.81 8.85
CA ALA A 140 -5.89 -14.74 10.16
C ALA A 140 -5.12 -13.43 10.47
N ILE A 141 -5.47 -12.31 9.82
CA ILE A 141 -4.84 -11.01 10.07
C ILE A 141 -5.26 -10.51 11.45
N ARG A 142 -4.31 -10.49 12.40
CA ARG A 142 -4.60 -10.20 13.80
C ARG A 142 -3.39 -9.64 14.54
N LEU A 143 -3.65 -8.81 15.54
CA LEU A 143 -2.62 -8.34 16.47
C LEU A 143 -2.20 -9.50 17.38
N LEU A 144 -0.92 -9.81 17.45
CA LEU A 144 -0.33 -10.87 18.29
C LEU A 144 0.10 -10.32 19.65
N SER A 145 0.76 -9.16 19.65
CA SER A 145 1.14 -8.48 20.88
C SER A 145 1.28 -6.98 20.68
N LYS A 146 1.22 -6.23 21.77
CA LYS A 146 1.65 -4.84 21.82
C LYS A 146 2.17 -4.48 23.20
N THR A 147 3.04 -3.47 23.26
CA THR A 147 3.56 -2.91 24.51
C THR A 147 3.58 -1.38 24.43
N GLY A 148 3.58 -0.74 25.61
CA GLY A 148 3.68 0.71 25.75
C GLY A 148 2.34 1.45 25.80
N GLY A 149 2.36 2.64 26.39
CA GLY A 149 1.17 3.45 26.67
C GLY A 149 0.33 2.98 27.86
N LYS A 150 -0.76 3.72 28.11
CA LYS A 150 -1.61 3.55 29.29
C LYS A 150 -2.31 2.18 29.37
N SER A 151 -2.60 1.56 28.23
CA SER A 151 -3.27 0.25 28.19
C SER A 151 -2.35 -0.93 28.51
N GLY A 152 -1.04 -0.69 28.68
CA GLY A 152 -0.09 -1.73 29.07
C GLY A 152 0.22 -2.73 27.96
N GLU A 153 0.75 -3.88 28.38
CA GLU A 153 1.04 -5.00 27.47
C GLU A 153 -0.24 -5.76 27.14
N TYR A 154 -0.40 -6.07 25.85
CA TYR A 154 -1.36 -7.05 25.39
C TYR A 154 -0.58 -8.16 24.69
N ARG A 155 -0.97 -9.39 24.96
CA ARG A 155 -0.54 -10.57 24.23
C ARG A 155 -1.77 -11.40 23.95
N ARG A 156 -1.93 -11.81 22.69
CA ARG A 156 -2.99 -12.74 22.31
C ARG A 156 -2.72 -14.06 23.01
N GLU A 157 -3.68 -14.52 23.79
CA GLU A 157 -3.68 -15.89 24.30
C GLU A 157 -3.81 -16.83 23.09
N HIS A 158 -2.94 -17.83 23.00
CA HIS A 158 -3.11 -18.92 22.05
C HIS A 158 -4.42 -19.61 22.39
N GLY A 159 -5.51 -19.24 21.72
CA GLY A 159 -6.69 -20.09 21.67
C GLY A 159 -6.30 -21.34 20.88
N ASP A 160 -6.67 -22.52 21.38
CA ASP A 160 -6.43 -23.85 20.80
C ASP A 160 -7.04 -24.09 19.40
N HIS A 161 -7.35 -23.03 18.65
CA HIS A 161 -7.69 -23.10 17.24
C HIS A 161 -6.60 -22.38 16.43
N ASP A 162 -5.91 -23.17 15.60
CA ASP A 162 -4.81 -22.84 14.69
C ASP A 162 -3.42 -23.06 15.30
N GLY A 163 -2.95 -24.31 15.14
CA GLY A 163 -1.64 -24.77 15.56
C GLY A 163 -0.48 -23.98 14.94
N LEU A 164 0.00 -22.99 15.68
CA LEU A 164 1.35 -22.47 15.54
C LEU A 164 2.24 -23.16 16.59
N PRO A 165 3.40 -23.71 16.21
CA PRO A 165 4.36 -24.19 17.18
C PRO A 165 4.96 -23.03 17.98
N SER A 166 5.11 -23.23 19.29
CA SER A 166 5.69 -22.27 20.22
C SER A 166 7.16 -22.00 19.90
N ALA A 167 7.55 -20.72 19.90
CA ALA A 167 8.94 -20.31 19.80
C ALA A 167 9.71 -20.64 21.10
N SER A 168 10.42 -21.76 21.09
CA SER A 168 11.58 -21.98 21.95
C SER A 168 12.66 -22.72 21.17
N ASP A 169 13.87 -22.15 21.19
CA ASP A 169 15.15 -22.69 20.73
C ASP A 169 15.36 -22.88 19.21
N GLN A 170 15.92 -21.85 18.57
CA GLN A 170 17.33 -21.83 18.14
C GLN A 170 17.60 -20.63 17.22
N ALA A 171 18.30 -19.63 17.74
CA ALA A 171 18.90 -18.57 16.96
C ALA A 171 20.23 -19.08 16.37
N GLN A 172 20.28 -19.32 15.06
CA GLN A 172 21.54 -19.41 14.31
C GLN A 172 21.44 -18.58 13.03
N GLY A 173 22.43 -17.72 12.85
CA GLY A 173 22.43 -16.63 11.88
C GLY A 173 22.34 -17.10 10.44
N VAL A 174 21.41 -16.50 9.70
CA VAL A 174 21.40 -16.52 8.24
C VAL A 174 21.67 -15.10 7.78
N ALA A 175 22.78 -14.92 7.05
CA ALA A 175 23.12 -13.64 6.42
C ALA A 175 22.05 -13.27 5.37
N PRO A 176 21.78 -11.96 5.14
CA PRO A 176 20.77 -11.55 4.17
C PRO A 176 21.20 -12.00 2.77
N ILE A 177 20.32 -12.75 2.11
CA ILE A 177 20.49 -13.14 0.71
C ILE A 177 20.22 -11.89 -0.13
N VAL A 178 21.27 -11.30 -0.67
CA VAL A 178 21.22 -10.25 -1.69
C VAL A 178 21.62 -10.88 -3.01
N THR A 179 20.66 -11.09 -3.90
CA THR A 179 20.85 -11.80 -5.20
C THR A 179 20.58 -10.92 -6.42
N GLY A 180 20.78 -9.60 -6.32
CA GLY A 180 20.65 -8.68 -7.45
C GLY A 180 21.77 -7.64 -7.50
N LYS A 181 22.22 -7.27 -8.71
CA LYS A 181 23.07 -6.09 -8.93
C LYS A 181 22.23 -4.83 -8.79
N CYS A 182 22.70 -3.90 -7.95
CA CYS A 182 22.08 -2.59 -7.74
C CYS A 182 22.25 -1.74 -9.01
N PHE A 183 21.19 -1.09 -9.48
CA PHE A 183 21.27 -0.04 -10.49
C PHE A 183 20.96 1.30 -9.82
N GLU A 184 21.83 2.29 -10.00
CA GLU A 184 21.61 3.65 -9.57
C GLU A 184 20.51 4.29 -10.41
N GLY A 185 19.36 4.58 -9.79
CA GLY A 185 18.31 5.42 -10.35
C GLY A 185 18.16 6.67 -9.49
N HIS A 186 18.24 7.85 -10.12
CA HIS A 186 17.88 9.10 -9.45
C HIS A 186 16.36 9.26 -9.44
N ILE A 187 15.76 9.37 -8.25
CA ILE A 187 14.38 9.81 -8.09
C ILE A 187 14.41 11.32 -7.89
N GLY A 188 13.97 12.07 -8.90
CA GLY A 188 13.75 13.51 -8.78
C GLY A 188 12.46 13.78 -8.02
N VAL A 189 12.54 14.53 -6.93
CA VAL A 189 11.37 15.15 -6.30
C VAL A 189 11.00 16.37 -7.15
N ALA A 190 9.81 16.35 -7.77
CA ALA A 190 9.34 17.49 -8.56
C ALA A 190 9.18 18.73 -7.66
N LEU A 191 9.76 19.85 -8.11
CA LEU A 191 9.65 21.16 -7.47
C LEU A 191 8.20 21.66 -7.60
N ARG A 192 7.66 22.28 -6.55
CA ARG A 192 6.38 23.00 -6.61
C ARG A 192 6.47 24.10 -7.66
N HIS A 193 5.68 24.00 -8.73
CA HIS A 193 5.51 25.08 -9.69
C HIS A 193 4.73 26.23 -9.04
N GLU A 194 5.22 27.47 -9.17
CA GLU A 194 4.52 28.71 -8.77
C GLU A 194 3.36 29.08 -9.71
N GLN A 195 3.09 28.25 -10.72
CA GLN A 195 2.06 28.46 -11.73
C GLN A 195 0.86 27.55 -11.49
N SER A 196 -0.33 28.14 -11.57
CA SER A 196 -1.62 27.47 -11.57
C SER A 196 -1.63 26.33 -12.59
N CYS A 197 -1.66 25.08 -12.13
CA CYS A 197 -1.55 23.91 -12.98
C CYS A 197 -2.60 22.85 -12.63
N ILE A 198 -2.84 21.96 -13.59
CA ILE A 198 -3.59 20.72 -13.45
C ILE A 198 -2.58 19.57 -13.45
N HIS A 199 -2.71 18.68 -12.48
CA HIS A 199 -1.86 17.51 -12.34
C HIS A 199 -2.47 16.34 -13.10
N VAL A 200 -1.87 15.93 -14.22
CA VAL A 200 -2.38 14.85 -15.05
C VAL A 200 -1.64 13.55 -14.76
N LYS A 201 -2.37 12.48 -14.47
CA LYS A 201 -1.82 11.12 -14.25
C LYS A 201 -2.26 10.16 -15.34
N CYS A 202 -1.31 9.43 -15.91
CA CYS A 202 -1.58 8.33 -16.83
C CYS A 202 -1.32 7.01 -16.10
N LEU A 203 -2.36 6.16 -15.97
CA LEU A 203 -2.28 4.94 -15.16
C LEU A 203 -2.34 3.66 -16.01
N ALA A 204 -1.94 2.54 -15.41
CA ALA A 204 -1.99 1.20 -16.01
C ALA A 204 -1.31 1.14 -17.41
N GLU A 205 -1.89 0.41 -18.36
CA GLU A 205 -1.35 0.26 -19.72
C GLU A 205 -1.20 1.60 -20.45
N LEU A 206 -2.02 2.60 -20.15
CA LEU A 206 -1.92 3.93 -20.76
C LEU A 206 -0.58 4.60 -20.43
N ARG A 207 -0.08 4.41 -19.20
CA ARG A 207 1.26 4.88 -18.79
C ARG A 207 2.36 4.29 -19.66
N GLU A 208 2.26 2.99 -19.96
CA GLU A 208 3.26 2.26 -20.75
C GLU A 208 3.19 2.66 -22.22
N ARG A 209 1.98 2.83 -22.77
CA ARG A 209 1.75 3.29 -24.15
C ARG A 209 2.25 4.72 -24.39
N LEU A 210 2.04 5.62 -23.42
CA LEU A 210 2.47 7.02 -23.52
C LEU A 210 3.94 7.21 -23.12
N GLY A 211 4.48 6.34 -22.26
CA GLY A 211 5.80 6.52 -21.66
C GLY A 211 5.87 7.68 -20.66
N ILE A 212 4.71 8.15 -20.18
CA ILE A 212 4.55 9.28 -19.25
C ILE A 212 3.69 8.80 -18.09
N SER A 213 4.12 9.08 -16.85
CA SER A 213 3.37 8.76 -15.62
C SER A 213 2.55 9.93 -15.16
N ASP A 214 3.19 11.09 -15.03
CA ASP A 214 2.57 12.32 -14.56
C ASP A 214 3.07 13.49 -15.42
N ILE A 215 2.21 14.48 -15.66
CA ILE A 215 2.54 15.73 -16.34
C ILE A 215 1.70 16.88 -15.79
N ASP A 216 2.32 18.05 -15.61
CA ASP A 216 1.64 19.25 -15.17
C ASP A 216 1.30 20.14 -16.38
N ILE A 217 0.04 20.54 -16.48
CA ILE A 217 -0.46 21.43 -17.54
C ILE A 217 -0.86 22.77 -16.93
N PRO A 218 -0.34 23.90 -17.40
CA PRO A 218 -0.79 25.22 -16.93
C PRO A 218 -2.28 25.40 -17.17
N TYR A 219 -3.04 25.74 -16.12
CA TYR A 219 -4.49 25.91 -16.19
C TYR A 219 -4.89 26.97 -17.23
N ASP A 220 -4.13 28.05 -17.30
CA ASP A 220 -4.35 29.15 -18.25
C ASP A 220 -4.06 28.80 -19.71
N SER A 221 -3.38 27.67 -19.97
CA SER A 221 -3.14 27.19 -21.34
C SER A 221 -4.27 26.32 -21.90
N LEU A 222 -5.30 26.02 -21.11
CA LEU A 222 -6.41 25.21 -21.56
C LEU A 222 -7.29 25.97 -22.57
N PRO A 223 -7.55 25.39 -23.77
CA PRO A 223 -8.52 25.95 -24.72
C PRO A 223 -9.93 26.09 -24.15
N ALA A 224 -10.30 25.20 -23.23
CA ALA A 224 -11.53 25.24 -22.45
C ALA A 224 -11.28 24.68 -21.04
N PRO A 225 -11.89 25.23 -19.98
CA PRO A 225 -11.67 24.79 -18.60
C PRO A 225 -12.46 23.52 -18.26
N ASN A 226 -12.28 22.47 -19.05
CA ASN A 226 -12.92 21.17 -18.88
C ASN A 226 -11.99 20.04 -19.37
N VAL A 227 -12.39 18.79 -19.15
CA VAL A 227 -11.60 17.61 -19.54
C VAL A 227 -11.34 17.57 -21.05
N ALA A 228 -12.30 17.97 -21.89
CA ALA A 228 -12.11 18.05 -23.35
C ALA A 228 -10.97 19.01 -23.71
N GLY A 229 -10.98 20.23 -23.14
CA GLY A 229 -9.94 21.22 -23.35
C GLY A 229 -8.57 20.74 -22.87
N LEU A 230 -8.52 20.02 -21.74
CA LEU A 230 -7.29 19.38 -21.28
C LEU A 230 -6.75 18.33 -22.24
N LYS A 231 -7.61 17.46 -22.79
CA LYS A 231 -7.19 16.48 -23.81
C LYS A 231 -6.62 17.17 -25.04
N SER A 232 -7.26 18.22 -25.53
CA SER A 232 -6.77 19.01 -26.67
C SER A 232 -5.42 19.67 -26.39
N ALA A 233 -5.24 20.26 -25.19
CA ALA A 233 -3.97 20.86 -24.80
C ALA A 233 -2.83 19.83 -24.72
N LEU A 234 -3.13 18.64 -24.18
CA LEU A 234 -2.18 17.53 -24.11
C LEU A 234 -1.79 17.02 -25.50
N GLU A 235 -2.76 16.85 -26.41
CA GLU A 235 -2.50 16.41 -27.79
C GLU A 235 -1.70 17.44 -28.59
N GLU A 236 -1.94 18.73 -28.38
CA GLU A 236 -1.16 19.81 -29.00
C GLU A 236 0.29 19.82 -28.51
N GLN A 237 0.50 19.57 -27.20
CA GLN A 237 1.84 19.51 -26.62
C GLN A 237 2.61 18.24 -27.04
N ASP A 238 1.92 17.10 -27.13
CA ASP A 238 2.50 15.84 -27.56
C ASP A 238 1.45 14.98 -28.31
N PRO A 239 1.64 14.72 -29.61
CA PRO A 239 0.70 13.94 -30.43
C PRO A 239 0.39 12.54 -29.89
N ARG A 240 1.21 11.98 -29.00
CA ARG A 240 0.92 10.70 -28.35
C ARG A 240 -0.36 10.73 -27.52
N PHE A 241 -0.77 11.90 -27.01
CA PHE A 241 -2.01 12.04 -26.25
C PHE A 241 -3.28 11.95 -27.09
N ALA A 242 -3.19 11.87 -28.43
CA ALA A 242 -4.34 11.53 -29.29
C ALA A 242 -5.02 10.21 -28.86
N LEU A 243 -4.28 9.31 -28.20
CA LEU A 243 -4.79 8.07 -27.60
C LEU A 243 -5.88 8.31 -26.54
N LEU A 244 -5.92 9.49 -25.90
CA LEU A 244 -6.96 9.86 -24.92
C LEU A 244 -8.35 10.06 -25.56
N GLY A 245 -8.40 10.22 -26.89
CA GLY A 245 -9.63 10.27 -27.68
C GLY A 245 -10.18 8.89 -28.04
N GLU A 246 -9.48 7.79 -27.72
CA GLU A 246 -9.99 6.43 -27.93
C GLU A 246 -11.19 6.14 -27.01
N GLN A 247 -12.22 5.46 -27.52
CA GLN A 247 -13.46 5.13 -26.76
C GLN A 247 -13.22 4.28 -25.50
N ARG A 248 -12.01 3.79 -25.28
CA ARG A 248 -11.62 2.95 -24.14
C ARG A 248 -10.77 3.70 -23.12
N ILE A 249 -10.68 5.03 -23.12
CA ILE A 249 -9.98 5.74 -22.04
C ILE A 249 -11.00 6.42 -21.13
N LEU A 250 -10.97 6.03 -19.85
CA LEU A 250 -11.74 6.64 -18.79
C LEU A 250 -10.96 7.81 -18.18
N CYS A 251 -11.71 8.75 -17.59
CA CYS A 251 -11.18 9.92 -16.92
C CYS A 251 -11.77 10.03 -15.51
N ALA A 252 -10.95 10.42 -14.55
CA ALA A 252 -11.39 10.82 -13.22
C ALA A 252 -10.75 12.15 -12.82
N VAL A 253 -11.56 13.07 -12.30
CA VAL A 253 -11.09 14.34 -11.72
C VAL A 253 -11.20 14.21 -10.21
N ASN A 254 -10.10 14.40 -9.49
CA ASN A 254 -10.01 14.27 -8.03
C ASN A 254 -10.65 12.96 -7.51
N GLN A 255 -10.33 11.85 -8.17
CA GLN A 255 -10.82 10.49 -7.85
C GLN A 255 -12.31 10.23 -8.16
N VAL A 256 -13.02 11.18 -8.78
CA VAL A 256 -14.42 11.03 -9.22
C VAL A 256 -14.45 10.81 -10.72
N MET A 257 -15.22 9.81 -11.19
CA MET A 257 -15.39 9.56 -12.64
C MET A 257 -15.99 10.77 -13.34
N SER A 258 -15.41 11.15 -14.47
CA SER A 258 -15.72 12.39 -15.18
C SER A 258 -15.93 12.15 -16.66
N THR A 259 -16.71 13.05 -17.28
CA THR A 259 -16.92 13.11 -18.73
C THR A 259 -16.10 14.24 -19.35
N GLU A 260 -16.09 14.34 -20.68
CA GLU A 260 -15.34 15.38 -21.39
C GLU A 260 -15.84 16.80 -21.06
N GLU A 261 -17.11 16.94 -20.71
CA GLU A 261 -17.72 18.21 -20.31
C GLU A 261 -17.45 18.60 -18.85
N THR A 262 -16.80 17.72 -18.07
CA THR A 262 -16.57 17.98 -16.64
C THR A 262 -15.67 19.20 -16.48
N PRO A 263 -16.11 20.24 -15.74
CA PRO A 263 -15.31 21.44 -15.54
C PRO A 263 -14.07 21.12 -14.70
N LEU A 264 -12.98 21.82 -14.99
CA LEU A 264 -11.72 21.75 -14.26
C LEU A 264 -11.48 23.07 -13.55
N THR A 265 -10.79 22.99 -12.43
CA THR A 265 -10.31 24.11 -11.63
C THR A 265 -8.80 24.01 -11.40
N GLU A 266 -8.20 25.12 -11.00
CA GLU A 266 -6.78 25.16 -10.66
C GLU A 266 -6.44 24.15 -9.55
N GLY A 267 -5.37 23.38 -9.75
CA GLY A 267 -4.89 22.38 -8.80
C GLY A 267 -5.58 21.03 -8.90
N ASP A 268 -6.52 20.85 -9.82
CA ASP A 268 -7.19 19.56 -10.01
C ASP A 268 -6.21 18.46 -10.42
N GLU A 269 -6.43 17.26 -9.88
CA GLU A 269 -5.78 16.04 -10.33
C GLU A 269 -6.68 15.32 -11.32
N VAL A 270 -6.19 15.10 -12.55
CA VAL A 270 -6.93 14.40 -13.61
C VAL A 270 -6.22 13.10 -13.97
N ALA A 271 -6.87 11.97 -13.73
CA ALA A 271 -6.34 10.65 -14.05
C ALA A 271 -7.00 10.07 -15.31
N PHE A 272 -6.18 9.65 -16.27
CA PHE A 272 -6.60 8.88 -17.44
C PHE A 272 -6.17 7.41 -17.30
N PHE A 273 -7.08 6.48 -17.59
CA PHE A 273 -6.83 5.05 -17.45
C PHE A 273 -7.76 4.22 -18.34
N PRO A 274 -7.34 3.04 -18.80
CA PRO A 274 -8.21 2.11 -19.51
C PRO A 274 -9.31 1.55 -18.59
N PRO A 275 -10.47 1.11 -19.10
CA PRO A 275 -11.48 0.44 -18.30
C PRO A 275 -10.89 -0.82 -17.69
N VAL A 276 -11.16 -1.02 -16.41
CA VAL A 276 -10.79 -2.24 -15.70
C VAL A 276 -11.68 -3.36 -16.24
N THR A 277 -11.19 -4.11 -17.22
CA THR A 277 -11.82 -5.38 -17.59
C THR A 277 -11.39 -6.41 -16.56
N GLY A 278 -12.30 -6.79 -15.66
CA GLY A 278 -12.07 -7.94 -14.79
C GLY A 278 -11.94 -9.19 -15.66
N GLY A 279 -10.83 -9.91 -15.52
CA GLY A 279 -10.59 -11.23 -16.09
C GLY A 279 -10.13 -12.23 -15.04
#